data_AF-A0A9P8PCF2-F1
#
_entry.id   AF-A0A9P8PCF2-F1
#
_cell.length_a   1.000
_cell.length_b   1.000
_cell.length_c   1.000
_cell.angle_alpha   90.00
_cell.angle_beta   90.00
_cell.angle_gamma   90.00
#
_symmetry.space_group_name_H-M   'P 1'
#
loop_
_entity.id
_entity.type
_entity.pdbx_description
1 polymer ?
#
loop_
_entity_poly.entity_id
_entity_poly.type
_entity_poly.pdbx_seq_one_letter_code
_entity_poly.pdbx_strand_id
1 'polypeptide(L)'
;MTVLKLERINLPEAHVFRGEEFPAAYDVKNDDGRHSSAEVIAYLNELGSTGFFREELKKHGAIVLRNTGTTDPEILSEYVRAIGESSGEEQFVQTGVTAKRTIITDVLSTANEGPSENTIHQHNEFSRFNKYPTTLFFVCTRYDAEGGTTPIVHGGEFFEKIDQKYPKFLTELADRGLYMRQTWANVSPNHTAWHDFFCFGRDLRPEEDLKTRQEKAAKLVREFVSEDFEWDDNNNLIVGQHSRPIRKYKVSDSESYPAFFNSIATYYADVKYSPPDSKKTSALSYDDLQPIPTEYLDEVLQQSIDLAYHHQWKEGDIAIVDNYQVSHGRDPWKGDRKLLVSMWDQKNKPEYEPWVR
;
A
#
# COMPACT_ATOMS: atom_id res chain seq x y z
N MET A 1 -10.09 -3.52 38.33
CA MET A 1 -10.18 -2.94 36.99
C MET A 1 -9.35 -3.84 36.12
N THR A 2 -9.98 -4.54 35.18
CA THR A 2 -9.30 -5.46 34.28
C THR A 2 -8.48 -4.63 33.30
N VAL A 3 -7.18 -4.95 33.13
CA VAL A 3 -6.25 -4.11 32.37
C VAL A 3 -6.06 -4.71 30.98
N LEU A 4 -6.52 -4.00 29.96
CA LEU A 4 -6.21 -4.32 28.56
C LEU A 4 -4.70 -4.25 28.32
N LYS A 5 -4.17 -5.22 27.59
CA LYS A 5 -2.76 -5.26 27.19
C LYS A 5 -2.58 -5.84 25.80
N LEU A 6 -1.57 -5.34 25.09
CA LEU A 6 -1.02 -6.00 23.91
C LEU A 6 0.06 -7.00 24.34
N GLU A 7 -0.21 -8.30 24.15
CA GLU A 7 0.76 -9.36 24.40
C GLU A 7 1.41 -9.78 23.09
N ARG A 8 2.76 -9.75 23.00
CA ARG A 8 3.47 -10.19 21.79
C ARG A 8 3.17 -11.66 21.52
N ILE A 9 2.87 -11.99 20.27
CA ILE A 9 2.64 -13.35 19.80
C ILE A 9 3.46 -13.62 18.54
N ASN A 10 3.81 -14.88 18.34
CA ASN A 10 4.54 -15.30 17.14
C ASN A 10 3.53 -15.61 16.03
N LEU A 11 3.76 -15.07 14.84
CA LEU A 11 3.07 -15.53 13.65
C LEU A 11 3.89 -16.65 12.97
N PRO A 12 3.24 -17.72 12.48
CA PRO A 12 3.93 -18.71 11.66
C PRO A 12 4.57 -18.03 10.46
N GLU A 13 5.79 -18.44 10.09
CA GLU A 13 6.54 -17.92 8.93
C GLU A 13 7.01 -16.47 9.04
N ALA A 14 6.72 -15.76 10.13
CA ALA A 14 7.41 -14.50 10.42
C ALA A 14 8.92 -14.76 10.53
N HIS A 15 9.71 -13.86 9.98
CA HIS A 15 11.16 -13.98 9.95
C HIS A 15 11.81 -12.73 10.53
N VAL A 16 13.14 -12.63 10.45
CA VAL A 16 13.89 -11.53 11.03
C VAL A 16 14.61 -10.76 9.94
N PHE A 17 14.46 -9.44 9.94
CA PHE A 17 15.26 -8.53 9.13
C PHE A 17 16.01 -7.57 10.06
N ARG A 18 17.35 -7.52 9.91
CA ARG A 18 18.25 -6.66 10.71
C ARG A 18 18.05 -6.73 12.23
N GLY A 19 17.68 -7.92 12.73
CA GLY A 19 17.49 -8.18 14.17
C GLY A 19 16.06 -7.97 14.67
N GLU A 20 15.17 -7.45 13.84
CA GLU A 20 13.76 -7.22 14.17
C GLU A 20 12.85 -8.24 13.47
N GLU A 21 11.83 -8.73 14.17
CA GLU A 21 10.83 -9.65 13.61
C GLU A 21 9.95 -8.93 12.56
N PHE A 22 9.63 -9.63 11.46
CA PHE A 22 8.82 -9.13 10.36
C PHE A 22 7.76 -10.17 9.95
N PRO A 23 6.45 -9.82 9.99
CA PRO A 23 5.88 -8.73 10.78
C PRO A 23 5.82 -9.08 12.28
N ALA A 24 5.68 -8.06 13.12
CA ALA A 24 5.33 -8.24 14.52
C ALA A 24 3.84 -8.58 14.69
N ALA A 25 3.47 -9.22 15.80
CA ALA A 25 2.07 -9.39 16.14
C ALA A 25 1.77 -9.29 17.63
N TYR A 26 0.58 -8.79 17.93
CA TYR A 26 0.09 -8.57 19.28
C TYR A 26 -1.33 -9.12 19.43
N ASP A 27 -1.54 -9.86 20.51
CA ASP A 27 -2.85 -10.30 20.96
C ASP A 27 -3.48 -9.21 21.84
N VAL A 28 -4.68 -8.76 21.50
CA VAL A 28 -5.46 -7.81 22.30
C VAL A 28 -6.14 -8.59 23.43
N LYS A 29 -5.52 -8.61 24.62
CA LYS A 29 -6.00 -9.39 25.76
C LYS A 29 -6.54 -8.52 26.88
N ASN A 30 -7.48 -9.12 27.61
CA ASN A 30 -7.89 -8.70 28.95
C ASN A 30 -7.76 -9.89 29.91
N ASP A 31 -7.53 -9.65 31.20
CA ASP A 31 -7.29 -10.74 32.18
C ASP A 31 -8.48 -11.72 32.29
N ASP A 32 -9.70 -11.25 32.00
CA ASP A 32 -10.93 -12.05 32.03
C ASP A 32 -11.37 -12.56 30.63
N GLY A 33 -10.58 -12.30 29.58
CA GLY A 33 -10.86 -12.72 28.20
C GLY A 33 -12.07 -12.06 27.54
N ARG A 34 -12.61 -10.98 28.13
CA ARG A 34 -13.70 -10.17 27.57
C ARG A 34 -13.37 -8.69 27.71
N HIS A 35 -13.58 -7.92 26.64
CA HIS A 35 -13.42 -6.47 26.62
C HIS A 35 -14.55 -5.84 25.82
N SER A 36 -15.02 -4.69 26.27
CA SER A 36 -15.95 -3.88 25.48
C SER A 36 -15.20 -3.11 24.39
N SER A 37 -15.91 -2.76 23.31
CA SER A 37 -15.31 -1.95 22.24
C SER A 37 -14.82 -0.59 22.73
N ALA A 38 -15.53 0.02 23.69
CA ALA A 38 -15.14 1.30 24.28
C ALA A 38 -13.82 1.23 25.06
N GLU A 39 -13.58 0.14 25.80
CA GLU A 39 -12.31 -0.07 26.51
C GLU A 39 -11.15 -0.24 25.53
N VAL A 40 -11.34 -0.98 24.44
CA VAL A 40 -10.32 -1.16 23.39
C VAL A 40 -10.01 0.17 22.70
N ILE A 41 -11.02 0.97 22.35
CA ILE A 41 -10.82 2.30 21.74
C ILE A 41 -9.99 3.19 22.67
N ALA A 42 -10.36 3.28 23.94
CA ALA A 42 -9.63 4.10 24.92
C ALA A 42 -8.18 3.63 25.09
N TYR A 43 -7.97 2.32 25.18
CA TYR A 43 -6.64 1.74 25.30
C TYR A 43 -5.76 1.98 24.07
N LEU A 44 -6.28 1.76 22.85
CA LEU A 44 -5.54 2.00 21.61
C LEU A 44 -5.21 3.49 21.44
N ASN A 45 -6.12 4.39 21.84
CA ASN A 45 -5.88 5.83 21.79
C ASN A 45 -4.78 6.28 22.78
N GLU A 46 -4.83 5.78 24.02
CA GLU A 46 -3.77 6.05 25.01
C GLU A 46 -2.43 5.52 24.52
N LEU A 47 -2.41 4.27 24.05
CA LEU A 47 -1.20 3.60 23.60
C LEU A 47 -0.58 4.30 22.38
N GLY A 48 -1.39 4.69 21.39
CA GLY A 48 -0.89 5.44 20.23
C GLY A 48 -0.34 6.81 20.60
N SER A 49 -0.94 7.49 21.59
CA SER A 49 -0.44 8.77 22.12
C SER A 49 0.94 8.66 22.77
N THR A 50 1.33 7.46 23.24
CA THR A 50 2.69 7.21 23.75
C THR A 50 3.75 7.06 22.64
N GLY A 51 3.34 6.96 21.38
CA GLY A 51 4.21 6.68 20.24
C GLY A 51 4.42 5.19 19.95
N PHE A 52 3.77 4.29 20.70
CA PHE A 52 3.95 2.84 20.57
C PHE A 52 3.85 2.34 19.12
N PHE A 53 2.73 2.62 18.42
CA PHE A 53 2.53 2.11 17.06
C PHE A 53 3.57 2.61 16.08
N ARG A 54 4.00 3.88 16.22
CA ARG A 54 5.03 4.47 15.37
C ARG A 54 6.39 3.79 15.59
N GLU A 55 6.78 3.57 16.84
CA GLU A 55 8.05 2.91 17.15
C GLU A 55 8.04 1.43 16.75
N GLU A 56 6.92 0.73 16.91
CA GLU A 56 6.81 -0.67 16.48
C GLU A 56 6.78 -0.81 14.96
N LEU A 57 6.09 0.06 14.23
CA LEU A 57 6.16 0.11 12.76
C LEU A 57 7.57 0.44 12.28
N LYS A 58 8.26 1.37 12.93
CA LYS A 58 9.63 1.75 12.58
C LYS A 58 10.64 0.61 12.72
N LYS A 59 10.44 -0.29 13.69
CA LYS A 59 11.28 -1.49 13.88
C LYS A 59 10.89 -2.63 12.95
N HIS A 60 9.58 -2.92 12.89
CA HIS A 60 9.07 -4.16 12.32
C HIS A 60 8.51 -3.99 10.91
N GLY A 61 8.41 -2.77 10.38
CA GLY A 61 7.78 -2.46 9.09
C GLY A 61 6.27 -2.68 9.05
N ALA A 62 5.77 -3.77 9.64
CA ALA A 62 4.37 -4.09 9.76
C ALA A 62 4.08 -4.77 11.11
N ILE A 63 2.92 -4.47 11.67
CA ILE A 63 2.43 -5.05 12.92
C ILE A 63 0.99 -5.56 12.74
N VAL A 64 0.63 -6.64 13.42
CA VAL A 64 -0.72 -7.22 13.37
C VAL A 64 -1.35 -7.23 14.76
N LEU A 65 -2.54 -6.68 14.88
CA LEU A 65 -3.39 -6.82 16.07
C LEU A 65 -4.36 -7.98 15.85
N ARG A 66 -4.33 -8.97 16.75
CA ARG A 66 -5.20 -10.15 16.73
C ARG A 66 -6.20 -10.14 17.87
N ASN A 67 -7.27 -10.92 17.71
CA ASN A 67 -8.33 -11.13 18.70
C ASN A 67 -8.94 -9.80 19.21
N THR A 68 -9.15 -8.86 18.31
CA THR A 68 -9.75 -7.54 18.61
C THR A 68 -11.16 -7.64 19.22
N GLY A 69 -11.81 -8.80 19.12
CA GLY A 69 -13.08 -9.11 19.79
C GLY A 69 -14.33 -8.77 18.96
N THR A 70 -14.17 -8.33 17.72
CA THR A 70 -15.27 -7.98 16.82
C THR A 70 -14.87 -8.13 15.35
N THR A 71 -15.85 -8.31 14.48
CA THR A 71 -15.73 -8.23 13.01
C THR A 71 -16.58 -7.10 12.42
N ASP A 72 -17.26 -6.32 13.27
CA ASP A 72 -18.12 -5.22 12.87
C ASP A 72 -17.27 -4.08 12.27
N PRO A 73 -17.49 -3.73 10.99
CA PRO A 73 -16.72 -2.67 10.33
C PRO A 73 -16.84 -1.31 11.04
N GLU A 74 -17.98 -0.99 11.67
CA GLU A 74 -18.17 0.29 12.37
C GLU A 74 -17.28 0.38 13.62
N ILE A 75 -17.17 -0.72 14.36
CA ILE A 75 -16.30 -0.77 15.55
C ILE A 75 -14.83 -0.81 15.13
N LEU A 76 -14.49 -1.59 14.10
CA LEU A 76 -13.11 -1.68 13.60
C LEU A 76 -12.64 -0.35 12.99
N SER A 77 -13.52 0.46 12.39
CA SER A 77 -13.17 1.81 11.96
C SER A 77 -12.79 2.71 13.13
N GLU A 78 -13.46 2.57 14.28
CA GLU A 78 -13.10 3.35 15.47
C GLU A 78 -11.76 2.90 16.08
N TYR A 79 -11.40 1.62 15.96
CA TYR A 79 -10.05 1.16 16.33
C TYR A 79 -8.98 1.75 15.42
N VAL A 80 -9.20 1.72 14.10
CA VAL A 80 -8.28 2.33 13.13
C VAL A 80 -8.15 3.83 13.37
N ARG A 81 -9.27 4.53 13.60
CA ARG A 81 -9.28 5.96 13.94
C ARG A 81 -8.49 6.25 15.21
N ALA A 82 -8.75 5.49 16.28
CA ALA A 82 -8.05 5.66 17.55
C ALA A 82 -6.54 5.53 17.39
N ILE A 83 -6.07 4.56 16.61
CA ILE A 83 -4.64 4.35 16.34
C ILE A 83 -4.07 5.49 15.47
N GLY A 84 -4.71 5.80 14.35
CA GLY A 84 -4.23 6.82 13.40
C GLY A 84 -4.16 8.22 14.02
N GLU A 85 -5.27 8.69 14.60
CA GLU A 85 -5.36 10.04 15.17
C GLU A 85 -4.42 10.22 16.37
N SER A 86 -4.34 9.23 17.28
CA SER A 86 -3.43 9.30 18.44
C SER A 86 -1.95 9.19 18.06
N SER A 87 -1.65 8.59 16.90
CA SER A 87 -0.29 8.57 16.32
C SER A 87 0.06 9.88 15.61
N GLY A 88 -0.86 10.85 15.54
CA GLY A 88 -0.68 12.14 14.88
C GLY A 88 -0.87 12.08 13.36
N GLU A 89 -1.62 11.10 12.87
CA GLU A 89 -1.93 10.91 11.45
C GLU A 89 -3.32 11.43 11.12
N GLU A 90 -3.55 11.73 9.83
CA GLU A 90 -4.86 12.04 9.26
C GLU A 90 -5.16 11.10 8.10
N GLN A 91 -6.44 10.89 7.78
CA GLN A 91 -6.81 10.03 6.65
C GLN A 91 -6.24 10.58 5.34
N PHE A 92 -5.59 9.71 4.57
CA PHE A 92 -5.04 10.03 3.28
C PHE A 92 -6.13 10.13 2.22
N VAL A 93 -6.09 11.23 1.47
CA VAL A 93 -7.01 11.50 0.38
C VAL A 93 -6.62 10.68 -0.86
N GLN A 94 -7.33 9.58 -1.09
CA GLN A 94 -7.12 8.71 -2.25
C GLN A 94 -7.51 9.41 -3.56
N THR A 95 -6.57 9.55 -4.50
CA THR A 95 -6.79 10.13 -5.83
C THR A 95 -5.93 9.39 -6.85
N GLY A 96 -6.51 8.92 -7.96
CA GLY A 96 -5.81 8.16 -9.00
C GLY A 96 -5.71 6.66 -8.73
N VAL A 97 -6.67 6.09 -7.98
CA VAL A 97 -6.75 4.64 -7.74
C VAL A 97 -7.05 3.90 -9.06
N THR A 98 -6.54 2.68 -9.21
CA THR A 98 -6.71 1.85 -10.43
C THR A 98 -7.60 0.62 -10.23
N ALA A 99 -8.14 0.47 -9.02
CA ALA A 99 -9.01 -0.60 -8.60
C ALA A 99 -10.37 -0.04 -8.15
N LYS A 100 -11.40 -0.85 -8.30
CA LYS A 100 -12.72 -0.55 -7.74
C LYS A 100 -12.62 -0.48 -6.21
N ARG A 101 -13.29 0.52 -5.63
CA ARG A 101 -13.39 0.77 -4.20
C ARG A 101 -14.84 1.07 -3.84
N THR A 102 -15.28 0.52 -2.72
CA THR A 102 -16.59 0.77 -2.13
C THR A 102 -16.38 1.27 -0.71
N ILE A 103 -16.97 2.42 -0.38
CA ILE A 103 -16.95 2.99 0.98
C ILE A 103 -17.85 2.13 1.86
N ILE A 104 -17.33 1.67 3.00
CA ILE A 104 -18.06 0.87 3.99
C ILE A 104 -18.38 1.73 5.21
N THR A 105 -17.40 2.47 5.71
CA THR A 105 -17.55 3.49 6.76
C THR A 105 -16.83 4.77 6.31
N ASP A 106 -16.81 5.81 7.13
CA ASP A 106 -16.06 7.03 6.83
C ASP A 106 -14.53 6.86 6.96
N VAL A 107 -14.05 5.72 7.48
CA VAL A 107 -12.62 5.36 7.61
C VAL A 107 -12.24 4.19 6.70
N LEU A 108 -13.17 3.25 6.47
CA LEU A 108 -12.90 1.98 5.81
C LEU A 108 -13.58 1.88 4.45
N SER A 109 -12.81 1.37 3.48
CA SER A 109 -13.28 1.01 2.15
C SER A 109 -12.84 -0.40 1.78
N THR A 110 -13.44 -1.02 0.76
CA THR A 110 -13.04 -2.35 0.29
C THR A 110 -11.57 -2.37 -0.17
N ALA A 111 -10.83 -3.40 0.24
CA ALA A 111 -9.56 -3.76 -0.41
C ALA A 111 -9.86 -4.32 -1.81
N ASN A 112 -9.09 -3.90 -2.83
CA ASN A 112 -9.20 -4.27 -4.26
C ASN A 112 -10.25 -5.36 -4.60
N GLU A 113 -11.36 -4.94 -5.22
CA GLU A 113 -12.47 -5.81 -5.64
C GLU A 113 -12.25 -6.46 -7.03
N GLY A 114 -11.01 -6.52 -7.52
CA GLY A 114 -10.67 -7.20 -8.78
C GLY A 114 -10.88 -8.72 -8.69
N PRO A 115 -10.91 -9.42 -9.84
CA PRO A 115 -11.21 -10.85 -9.90
C PRO A 115 -10.36 -11.68 -8.94
N SER A 116 -10.98 -12.59 -8.18
CA SER A 116 -10.34 -13.33 -7.08
C SER A 116 -9.26 -14.30 -7.53
N GLU A 117 -9.26 -14.68 -8.79
CA GLU A 117 -8.28 -15.58 -9.43
C GLU A 117 -6.95 -14.89 -9.74
N ASN A 118 -6.92 -13.55 -9.74
CA ASN A 118 -5.74 -12.80 -10.14
C ASN A 118 -4.80 -12.53 -8.95
N THR A 119 -3.51 -12.75 -9.15
CA THR A 119 -2.47 -12.29 -8.24
C THR A 119 -2.25 -10.78 -8.43
N ILE A 120 -2.09 -10.05 -7.33
CA ILE A 120 -1.51 -8.71 -7.33
C ILE A 120 -0.13 -8.84 -6.72
N HIS A 121 0.91 -8.51 -7.50
CA HIS A 121 2.29 -8.59 -7.01
C HIS A 121 2.62 -7.43 -6.06
N GLN A 122 3.86 -7.42 -5.57
CA GLN A 122 4.31 -6.44 -4.59
C GLN A 122 4.31 -5.02 -5.15
N HIS A 123 3.73 -4.11 -4.39
CA HIS A 123 3.78 -2.67 -4.61
C HIS A 123 3.68 -1.93 -3.28
N ASN A 124 4.30 -0.77 -3.20
CA ASN A 124 3.99 0.21 -2.17
C ASN A 124 2.89 1.14 -2.70
N GLU A 125 1.88 1.41 -1.87
CA GLU A 125 0.70 2.18 -2.26
C GLU A 125 1.13 3.59 -2.69
N PHE A 126 0.69 4.03 -3.87
CA PHE A 126 1.03 5.34 -4.44
C PHE A 126 2.55 5.62 -4.61
N SER A 127 3.44 4.62 -4.62
CA SER A 127 4.90 4.84 -4.82
C SER A 127 5.32 5.53 -6.12
N ARG A 128 4.43 5.55 -7.11
CA ARG A 128 4.57 6.22 -8.41
C ARG A 128 3.91 7.62 -8.46
N PHE A 129 3.50 8.15 -7.31
CA PHE A 129 2.82 9.44 -7.14
C PHE A 129 3.70 10.37 -6.29
N ASN A 130 3.43 11.68 -6.37
CA ASN A 130 4.07 12.67 -5.51
C ASN A 130 3.47 12.69 -4.10
N LYS A 131 2.21 12.25 -3.95
CA LYS A 131 1.53 12.08 -2.68
C LYS A 131 1.17 10.61 -2.46
N TYR A 132 1.52 10.08 -1.30
CA TYR A 132 1.31 8.70 -0.91
C TYR A 132 1.06 8.61 0.60
N PRO A 133 0.33 7.61 1.11
CA PRO A 133 0.14 7.43 2.54
C PRO A 133 1.41 6.95 3.23
N THR A 134 1.59 7.27 4.51
CA THR A 134 2.65 6.68 5.35
C THR A 134 2.23 5.32 5.88
N THR A 135 0.95 5.19 6.23
CA THR A 135 0.44 4.04 6.97
C THR A 135 -0.76 3.46 6.26
N LEU A 136 -0.77 2.13 6.11
CA LEU A 136 -1.91 1.38 5.61
C LEU A 136 -2.47 0.52 6.73
N PHE A 137 -3.80 0.48 6.84
CA PHE A 137 -4.52 -0.46 7.68
C PHE A 137 -5.24 -1.45 6.79
N PHE A 138 -4.99 -2.74 6.97
CA PHE A 138 -5.79 -3.82 6.38
C PHE A 138 -6.59 -4.49 7.49
N VAL A 139 -7.91 -4.57 7.31
CA VAL A 139 -8.84 -5.03 8.33
C VAL A 139 -9.62 -6.24 7.82
N CYS A 140 -9.59 -7.35 8.54
CA CYS A 140 -10.32 -8.55 8.16
C CYS A 140 -11.70 -8.62 8.84
N THR A 141 -12.77 -8.49 8.07
CA THR A 141 -14.15 -8.62 8.61
C THR A 141 -14.78 -9.98 8.32
N ARG A 142 -14.21 -10.75 7.39
CA ARG A 142 -14.67 -12.10 7.03
C ARG A 142 -13.53 -12.89 6.37
N TYR A 143 -13.30 -14.13 6.80
CA TYR A 143 -12.30 -15.01 6.19
C TYR A 143 -12.72 -16.48 6.23
N ASP A 144 -13.54 -16.87 5.26
CA ASP A 144 -13.94 -18.24 4.98
C ASP A 144 -13.54 -18.57 3.53
N ALA A 145 -12.22 -18.57 3.31
CA ALA A 145 -11.62 -18.70 1.99
C ALA A 145 -10.34 -19.54 2.02
N GLU A 146 -10.09 -20.23 0.90
CA GLU A 146 -8.81 -20.86 0.59
C GLU A 146 -7.94 -19.86 -0.20
N GLY A 147 -6.68 -19.67 0.20
CA GLY A 147 -5.80 -18.65 -0.38
C GLY A 147 -6.11 -17.25 0.17
N GLY A 148 -5.95 -16.20 -0.65
CA GLY A 148 -6.40 -14.83 -0.31
C GLY A 148 -5.55 -14.07 0.69
N THR A 149 -4.37 -14.57 0.99
CA THR A 149 -3.41 -13.89 1.85
C THR A 149 -3.01 -12.53 1.27
N THR A 150 -2.55 -11.65 2.17
CA THR A 150 -1.90 -10.41 1.77
C THR A 150 -0.39 -10.62 1.91
N PRO A 151 0.30 -10.99 0.82
CA PRO A 151 1.75 -11.14 0.86
C PRO A 151 2.41 -9.79 1.09
N ILE A 152 3.34 -9.69 2.03
CA ILE A 152 4.13 -8.48 2.29
C ILE A 152 5.62 -8.80 2.22
N VAL A 153 6.40 -7.82 1.77
CA VAL A 153 7.87 -7.93 1.66
C VAL A 153 8.52 -6.72 2.31
N HIS A 154 9.54 -6.94 3.13
CA HIS A 154 10.34 -5.86 3.68
C HIS A 154 11.24 -5.26 2.60
N GLY A 155 11.07 -3.99 2.28
CA GLY A 155 11.74 -3.27 1.20
C GLY A 155 13.25 -3.19 1.35
N GLY A 156 13.78 -3.24 2.58
CA GLY A 156 15.21 -3.38 2.83
C GLY A 156 15.76 -4.76 2.44
N GLU A 157 15.03 -5.83 2.77
CA GLU A 157 15.39 -7.20 2.39
C GLU A 157 15.31 -7.37 0.87
N PHE A 158 14.25 -6.82 0.28
CA PHE A 158 14.05 -6.80 -1.17
C PHE A 158 15.21 -6.10 -1.88
N PHE A 159 15.63 -4.94 -1.38
CA PHE A 159 16.81 -4.25 -1.88
C PHE A 159 18.07 -5.11 -1.76
N GLU A 160 18.39 -5.62 -0.57
CA GLU A 160 19.61 -6.40 -0.32
C GLU A 160 19.69 -7.64 -1.21
N LYS A 161 18.55 -8.29 -1.46
CA LYS A 161 18.47 -9.47 -2.30
C LYS A 161 18.78 -9.18 -3.77
N ILE A 162 18.23 -8.10 -4.33
CA ILE A 162 18.54 -7.67 -5.69
C ILE A 162 19.99 -7.17 -5.76
N ASP A 163 20.46 -6.45 -4.74
CA ASP A 163 21.81 -5.87 -4.71
C ASP A 163 22.91 -6.93 -4.80
N GLN A 164 22.71 -8.07 -4.13
CA GLN A 164 23.64 -9.20 -4.19
C GLN A 164 23.87 -9.72 -5.62
N LYS A 165 22.84 -9.64 -6.48
CA LYS A 165 22.88 -10.21 -7.84
C LYS A 165 23.11 -9.15 -8.92
N TYR A 166 22.46 -8.00 -8.81
CA TYR A 166 22.48 -6.92 -9.79
C TYR A 166 22.75 -5.54 -9.15
N PRO A 167 23.93 -5.32 -8.53
CA PRO A 167 24.22 -4.06 -7.84
C PRO A 167 24.26 -2.85 -8.80
N LYS A 168 24.72 -3.07 -10.04
CA LYS A 168 24.73 -2.03 -11.08
C LYS A 168 23.32 -1.57 -11.46
N PHE A 169 22.37 -2.51 -11.55
CA PHE A 169 20.98 -2.19 -11.83
C PHE A 169 20.40 -1.25 -10.77
N LEU A 170 20.62 -1.54 -9.48
CA LEU A 170 20.13 -0.67 -8.41
C LEU A 170 20.80 0.70 -8.40
N THR A 171 22.10 0.78 -8.71
CA THR A 171 22.77 2.10 -8.89
C THR A 171 22.14 2.88 -10.04
N GLU A 172 21.98 2.27 -11.22
CA GLU A 172 21.37 2.92 -12.38
C GLU A 172 19.93 3.33 -12.09
N LEU A 173 19.15 2.49 -11.41
CA LEU A 173 17.76 2.78 -11.05
C LEU A 173 17.67 3.92 -10.02
N ALA A 174 18.61 4.00 -9.09
CA ALA A 174 18.70 5.08 -8.11
C ALA A 174 19.06 6.42 -8.78
N ASP A 175 20.08 6.42 -9.65
CA ASP A 175 20.59 7.63 -10.32
C ASP A 175 19.61 8.15 -11.36
N ARG A 176 19.04 7.24 -12.16
CA ARG A 176 18.21 7.60 -13.30
C ARG A 176 16.75 7.69 -12.92
N GLY A 177 16.28 6.96 -11.92
CA GLY A 177 14.87 6.87 -11.56
C GLY A 177 14.06 5.91 -12.43
N LEU A 178 12.75 5.89 -12.19
CA LEU A 178 11.79 4.99 -12.84
C LEU A 178 10.69 5.79 -13.50
N TYR A 179 10.38 5.44 -14.75
CA TYR A 179 9.23 5.95 -15.47
C TYR A 179 8.19 4.85 -15.68
N MET A 180 6.93 5.21 -15.45
CA MET A 180 5.77 4.41 -15.83
C MET A 180 4.77 5.29 -16.55
N ARG A 181 4.04 4.72 -17.51
CA ARG A 181 2.92 5.40 -18.17
C ARG A 181 1.66 4.57 -18.04
N GLN A 182 0.60 5.20 -17.53
CA GLN A 182 -0.68 4.54 -17.30
C GLN A 182 -1.85 5.30 -17.90
N THR A 183 -2.81 4.55 -18.43
CA THR A 183 -4.03 5.07 -19.04
C THR A 183 -5.23 4.85 -18.13
N TRP A 184 -5.93 5.94 -17.79
CA TRP A 184 -7.28 5.91 -17.25
C TRP A 184 -8.26 6.18 -18.39
N ALA A 185 -9.02 5.16 -18.75
CA ALA A 185 -9.98 5.26 -19.85
C ALA A 185 -11.12 6.23 -19.52
N ASN A 186 -11.73 6.83 -20.54
CA ASN A 186 -12.97 7.61 -20.41
C ASN A 186 -14.16 6.72 -20.02
N VAL A 187 -14.14 5.47 -20.47
CA VAL A 187 -15.14 4.45 -20.17
C VAL A 187 -14.43 3.23 -19.60
N SER A 188 -14.83 2.79 -18.40
CA SER A 188 -14.30 1.61 -17.75
C SER A 188 -15.45 0.71 -17.28
N PRO A 189 -15.39 -0.61 -17.51
CA PRO A 189 -16.41 -1.53 -17.02
C PRO A 189 -16.41 -1.71 -15.50
N ASN A 190 -15.34 -1.28 -14.81
CA ASN A 190 -15.11 -1.58 -13.39
C ASN A 190 -15.12 -0.33 -12.50
N HIS A 191 -15.73 0.78 -12.94
CA HIS A 191 -15.72 2.06 -12.20
C HIS A 191 -14.29 2.54 -11.87
N THR A 192 -13.42 2.49 -12.88
CA THR A 192 -12.04 3.01 -12.83
C THR A 192 -11.72 3.92 -14.02
N ALA A 193 -12.72 4.62 -14.56
CA ALA A 193 -12.53 5.69 -15.53
C ALA A 193 -11.88 6.90 -14.84
N TRP A 194 -11.19 7.75 -15.60
CA TRP A 194 -10.48 8.90 -15.01
C TRP A 194 -11.40 9.81 -14.17
N HIS A 195 -12.69 9.86 -14.50
CA HIS A 195 -13.70 10.68 -13.82
C HIS A 195 -14.42 9.98 -12.66
N ASP A 196 -14.06 8.75 -12.31
CA ASP A 196 -14.59 8.08 -11.13
C ASP A 196 -14.01 8.67 -9.84
N PHE A 197 -14.79 8.61 -8.75
CA PHE A 197 -14.52 9.32 -7.48
C PHE A 197 -13.10 9.09 -6.93
N PHE A 198 -12.66 7.83 -6.83
CA PHE A 198 -11.32 7.46 -6.35
C PHE A 198 -10.21 7.61 -7.40
N CYS A 199 -10.56 7.84 -8.67
CA CYS A 199 -9.63 8.20 -9.72
C CYS A 199 -9.35 9.72 -9.64
N PHE A 200 -9.59 10.48 -10.70
CA PHE A 200 -9.44 11.94 -10.72
C PHE A 200 -10.82 12.64 -10.77
N GLY A 201 -11.85 11.96 -10.25
CA GLY A 201 -13.25 12.37 -10.35
C GLY A 201 -13.86 13.06 -9.14
N ARG A 202 -13.18 13.09 -8.00
CA ARG A 202 -13.74 13.53 -6.70
C ARG A 202 -14.37 14.93 -6.69
N ASP A 203 -13.88 15.85 -7.53
CA ASP A 203 -14.34 17.25 -7.58
C ASP A 203 -15.29 17.51 -8.75
N LEU A 204 -15.66 16.46 -9.50
CA LEU A 204 -16.49 16.55 -10.69
C LEU A 204 -17.97 16.53 -10.33
N ARG A 205 -18.76 17.29 -11.10
CA ARG A 205 -20.21 17.28 -10.97
C ARG A 205 -20.86 16.77 -12.27
N PRO A 206 -21.97 15.99 -12.20
CA PRO A 206 -22.55 15.35 -13.38
C PRO A 206 -22.97 16.30 -14.51
N GLU A 207 -23.33 17.54 -14.18
CA GLU A 207 -23.78 18.58 -15.11
C GLU A 207 -22.66 19.31 -15.85
N GLU A 208 -21.40 19.10 -15.47
CA GLU A 208 -20.26 19.80 -16.05
C GLU A 208 -19.91 19.27 -17.44
N ASP A 209 -19.58 20.19 -18.35
CA ASP A 209 -19.11 19.80 -19.68
C ASP A 209 -17.76 19.07 -19.61
N LEU A 210 -17.44 18.32 -20.68
CA LEU A 210 -16.24 17.50 -20.73
C LEU A 210 -14.96 18.31 -20.49
N LYS A 211 -14.88 19.51 -21.05
CA LYS A 211 -13.71 20.38 -20.92
C LYS A 211 -13.48 20.78 -19.46
N THR A 212 -14.52 21.23 -18.76
CA THR A 212 -14.46 21.59 -17.35
C THR A 212 -14.05 20.38 -16.49
N ARG A 213 -14.58 19.20 -16.80
CA ARG A 213 -14.22 17.96 -16.11
C ARG A 213 -12.75 17.58 -16.33
N GLN A 214 -12.26 17.69 -17.57
CA GLN A 214 -10.85 17.45 -17.90
C GLN A 214 -9.92 18.45 -17.21
N GLU A 215 -10.27 19.73 -17.13
CA GLU A 215 -9.47 20.76 -16.44
C GLU A 215 -9.35 20.47 -14.94
N LYS A 216 -10.44 20.05 -14.29
CA LYS A 216 -10.44 19.64 -12.87
C LYS A 216 -9.65 18.36 -12.63
N ALA A 217 -9.83 17.33 -13.46
CA ALA A 217 -9.06 16.09 -13.37
C ALA A 217 -7.56 16.38 -13.56
N ALA A 218 -7.20 17.21 -14.53
CA ALA A 218 -5.83 17.65 -14.78
C ALA A 218 -5.21 18.37 -13.58
N LYS A 219 -5.98 19.18 -12.83
CA LYS A 219 -5.51 19.79 -11.58
C LYS A 219 -5.13 18.72 -10.55
N LEU A 220 -5.95 17.69 -10.39
CA LEU A 220 -5.66 16.58 -9.48
C LEU A 220 -4.45 15.76 -9.94
N VAL A 221 -4.30 15.52 -11.25
CA VAL A 221 -3.12 14.82 -11.81
C VAL A 221 -1.83 15.58 -11.47
N ARG A 222 -1.80 16.90 -11.68
CA ARG A 222 -0.63 17.74 -11.33
C ARG A 222 -0.33 17.73 -9.85
N GLU A 223 -1.37 17.84 -9.03
CA GLU A 223 -1.21 17.91 -7.58
C GLU A 223 -0.72 16.59 -6.96
N PHE A 224 -1.19 15.45 -7.47
CA PHE A 224 -0.94 14.15 -6.85
C PHE A 224 0.12 13.32 -7.59
N VAL A 225 0.34 13.53 -8.89
CA VAL A 225 1.09 12.59 -9.74
C VAL A 225 2.23 13.24 -10.50
N SER A 226 1.95 14.09 -11.48
CA SER A 226 2.93 14.54 -12.47
C SER A 226 2.38 15.67 -13.36
N GLU A 227 3.29 16.45 -13.94
CA GLU A 227 2.99 17.36 -15.06
C GLU A 227 3.02 16.65 -16.42
N ASP A 228 3.60 15.44 -16.51
CA ASP A 228 3.63 14.63 -17.72
C ASP A 228 2.29 13.88 -17.87
N PHE A 229 1.33 14.48 -18.57
CA PHE A 229 0.08 13.82 -18.95
C PHE A 229 -0.55 14.41 -20.20
N GLU A 230 -1.35 13.61 -20.88
CA GLU A 230 -2.07 13.99 -22.09
C GLU A 230 -3.47 13.37 -22.14
N TRP A 231 -4.30 13.94 -23.02
CA TRP A 231 -5.61 13.39 -23.37
C TRP A 231 -5.53 12.84 -24.80
N ASP A 232 -5.98 11.61 -25.01
CA ASP A 232 -6.04 11.03 -26.35
C ASP A 232 -7.35 11.39 -27.09
N ASP A 233 -7.45 10.99 -28.37
CA ASP A 233 -8.63 11.25 -29.21
C ASP A 233 -9.93 10.59 -28.69
N ASN A 234 -9.81 9.60 -27.79
CA ASN A 234 -10.94 8.94 -27.14
C ASN A 234 -11.28 9.57 -25.77
N ASN A 235 -10.62 10.68 -25.40
CA ASN A 235 -10.70 11.35 -24.11
C ASN A 235 -10.24 10.49 -22.94
N ASN A 236 -9.35 9.52 -23.18
CA ASN A 236 -8.65 8.84 -22.11
C ASN A 236 -7.56 9.76 -21.56
N LEU A 237 -7.30 9.64 -20.26
CA LEU A 237 -6.22 10.34 -19.59
C LEU A 237 -5.00 9.43 -19.53
N ILE A 238 -3.90 9.85 -20.13
CA ILE A 238 -2.62 9.14 -20.12
C ILE A 238 -1.66 9.91 -19.22
N VAL A 239 -1.15 9.29 -18.17
CA VAL A 239 -0.26 9.94 -17.20
C VAL A 239 1.09 9.25 -17.18
N GLY A 240 2.13 10.02 -17.43
CA GLY A 240 3.53 9.67 -17.18
C GLY A 240 3.90 9.93 -15.72
N GLN A 241 4.59 8.97 -15.13
CA GLN A 241 4.83 8.90 -13.70
C GLN A 241 6.31 8.72 -13.46
N HIS A 242 6.88 9.70 -12.78
CA HIS A 242 8.31 9.79 -12.51
C HIS A 242 8.54 9.49 -11.04
N SER A 243 9.36 8.50 -10.73
CA SER A 243 9.63 8.13 -9.34
C SER A 243 11.09 7.80 -9.10
N ARG A 244 11.44 7.72 -7.81
CA ARG A 244 12.75 7.33 -7.32
C ARG A 244 12.52 6.12 -6.41
N PRO A 245 12.63 4.90 -6.95
CA PRO A 245 12.07 3.70 -6.32
C PRO A 245 12.93 3.15 -5.18
N ILE A 246 14.09 3.76 -4.90
CA ILE A 246 14.97 3.37 -3.80
C ILE A 246 15.12 4.57 -2.87
N ARG A 247 14.68 4.40 -1.63
CA ARG A 247 14.66 5.44 -0.59
C ARG A 247 15.63 5.10 0.52
N LYS A 248 16.27 6.10 1.10
CA LYS A 248 17.10 5.92 2.30
C LYS A 248 16.21 5.99 3.54
N TYR A 249 15.82 4.84 4.09
CA TYR A 249 15.05 4.76 5.32
C TYR A 249 15.96 5.04 6.53
N LYS A 250 15.55 5.98 7.39
CA LYS A 250 16.32 6.40 8.58
C LYS A 250 15.69 5.79 9.84
N VAL A 251 16.36 4.81 10.43
CA VAL A 251 15.96 4.18 11.70
C VAL A 251 16.38 5.06 12.88
N SER A 252 17.53 5.71 12.79
CA SER A 252 17.99 6.70 13.77
C SER A 252 18.92 7.69 13.11
N ASP A 253 19.43 8.67 13.87
CA ASP A 253 20.45 9.59 13.37
C ASP A 253 21.75 8.87 12.96
N SER A 254 22.02 7.70 13.53
CA SER A 254 23.23 6.90 13.23
C SER A 254 22.96 5.66 12.38
N GLU A 255 21.71 5.30 12.12
CA GLU A 255 21.35 4.11 11.34
C GLU A 255 20.35 4.41 10.22
N SER A 256 20.71 3.99 9.01
CA SER A 256 19.84 4.04 7.84
C SER A 256 20.17 2.90 6.88
N TYR A 257 19.21 2.54 6.04
CA TYR A 257 19.39 1.53 5.00
C TYR A 257 18.54 1.88 3.75
N PRO A 258 18.92 1.39 2.56
CA PRO A 258 18.10 1.52 1.36
C PRO A 258 16.84 0.63 1.44
N ALA A 259 15.68 1.20 1.18
CA ALA A 259 14.40 0.50 1.10
C ALA A 259 13.82 0.64 -0.31
N PHE A 260 13.33 -0.47 -0.86
CA PHE A 260 12.80 -0.53 -2.23
C PHE A 260 11.32 -0.11 -2.30
N PHE A 261 11.06 1.19 -2.26
CA PHE A 261 9.72 1.80 -2.33
C PHE A 261 9.23 1.93 -3.78
N ASN A 262 8.57 0.89 -4.31
CA ASN A 262 8.29 0.80 -5.74
C ASN A 262 7.01 0.00 -6.07
N SER A 263 6.66 -0.07 -7.35
CA SER A 263 5.55 -0.89 -7.86
C SER A 263 5.95 -1.66 -9.14
N ILE A 264 7.25 -1.91 -9.33
CA ILE A 264 7.81 -2.53 -10.53
C ILE A 264 7.23 -3.92 -10.74
N ALA A 265 7.19 -4.77 -9.71
CA ALA A 265 6.71 -6.15 -9.84
C ALA A 265 5.27 -6.22 -10.37
N THR A 266 4.35 -5.47 -9.77
CA THR A 266 2.93 -5.41 -10.18
C THR A 266 2.75 -4.93 -11.61
N TYR A 267 3.38 -3.81 -11.97
CA TYR A 267 3.19 -3.22 -13.28
C TYR A 267 3.96 -3.94 -14.38
N TYR A 268 5.12 -4.52 -14.07
CA TYR A 268 5.82 -5.38 -14.99
C TYR A 268 5.04 -6.68 -15.26
N ALA A 269 4.41 -7.28 -14.23
CA ALA A 269 3.55 -8.45 -14.44
C ALA A 269 2.36 -8.13 -15.34
N ASP A 270 1.71 -6.97 -15.18
CA ASP A 270 0.66 -6.50 -16.10
C ASP A 270 1.21 -6.39 -17.54
N VAL A 271 2.36 -5.73 -17.73
CA VAL A 271 2.99 -5.60 -19.06
C VAL A 271 3.39 -6.96 -19.65
N LYS A 272 3.86 -7.89 -18.82
CA LYS A 272 4.40 -9.19 -19.26
C LYS A 272 3.29 -10.18 -19.61
N TYR A 273 2.22 -10.23 -18.83
CA TYR A 273 1.21 -11.28 -18.92
C TYR A 273 -0.12 -10.83 -19.51
N SER A 274 -0.47 -9.54 -19.47
CA SER A 274 -1.74 -9.06 -20.02
C SER A 274 -1.71 -9.05 -21.57
N PRO A 275 -2.82 -9.40 -22.23
CA PRO A 275 -2.99 -9.20 -23.67
C PRO A 275 -2.71 -7.74 -24.10
N PRO A 276 -2.13 -7.48 -25.28
CA PRO A 276 -1.80 -6.13 -25.74
C PRO A 276 -2.97 -5.13 -25.64
N ASP A 277 -4.17 -5.54 -26.05
CA ASP A 277 -5.35 -4.66 -26.10
C ASP A 277 -5.97 -4.37 -24.72
N SER A 278 -5.52 -5.05 -23.67
CA SER A 278 -5.99 -4.83 -22.29
C SER A 278 -4.98 -4.11 -21.40
N LYS A 279 -3.78 -3.79 -21.91
CA LYS A 279 -2.74 -3.15 -21.12
C LYS A 279 -3.10 -1.71 -20.81
N LYS A 280 -3.32 -1.44 -19.53
CA LYS A 280 -3.42 -0.07 -19.01
C LYS A 280 -2.05 0.55 -18.76
N THR A 281 -1.02 -0.28 -18.70
CA THR A 281 0.34 0.11 -18.36
C THR A 281 1.25 -0.08 -19.58
N SER A 282 2.03 0.94 -19.91
CA SER A 282 3.08 0.83 -20.93
C SER A 282 4.32 0.14 -20.37
N ALA A 283 5.24 -0.28 -21.24
CA ALA A 283 6.52 -0.84 -20.80
C ALA A 283 7.24 0.12 -19.84
N LEU A 284 7.82 -0.45 -18.77
CA LEU A 284 8.57 0.30 -17.78
C LEU A 284 9.95 0.68 -18.34
N SER A 285 10.43 1.85 -17.98
CA SER A 285 11.74 2.36 -18.40
C SER A 285 12.41 3.11 -17.26
N TYR A 286 13.70 3.42 -17.42
CA TYR A 286 14.31 4.46 -16.59
C TYR A 286 13.62 5.81 -16.85
N ASP A 287 13.82 6.76 -15.94
CA ASP A 287 13.19 8.10 -16.03
C ASP A 287 13.65 8.91 -17.25
N ASP A 288 14.82 8.57 -17.80
CA ASP A 288 15.34 9.09 -19.06
C ASP A 288 14.80 8.37 -20.31
N LEU A 289 13.74 7.57 -20.13
CA LEU A 289 13.02 6.79 -21.15
C LEU A 289 13.82 5.68 -21.82
N GLN A 290 15.04 5.39 -21.37
CA GLN A 290 15.78 4.23 -21.85
C GLN A 290 15.20 2.94 -21.24
N PRO A 291 15.21 1.83 -21.98
CA PRO A 291 14.66 0.57 -21.50
C PRO A 291 15.42 0.03 -20.28
N ILE A 292 14.68 -0.54 -19.34
CA ILE A 292 15.24 -1.40 -18.29
C ILE A 292 15.39 -2.81 -18.89
N PRO A 293 16.58 -3.43 -18.82
CA PRO A 293 16.77 -4.81 -19.26
C PRO A 293 15.75 -5.77 -18.62
N THR A 294 15.20 -6.68 -19.44
CA THR A 294 14.12 -7.58 -19.03
C THR A 294 14.57 -8.49 -17.89
N GLU A 295 15.82 -8.94 -17.89
CA GLU A 295 16.36 -9.78 -16.81
C GLU A 295 16.31 -9.11 -15.42
N TYR A 296 16.38 -7.77 -15.36
CA TYR A 296 16.27 -7.05 -14.09
C TYR A 296 14.82 -6.97 -13.62
N LEU A 297 13.89 -6.75 -14.55
CA LEU A 297 12.45 -6.74 -14.26
C LEU A 297 11.96 -8.14 -13.85
N ASP A 298 12.48 -9.18 -14.48
CA ASP A 298 12.24 -10.58 -14.12
C ASP A 298 12.77 -10.89 -12.71
N GLU A 299 13.96 -10.39 -12.35
CA GLU A 299 14.49 -10.56 -10.99
C GLU A 299 13.61 -9.85 -9.96
N VAL A 300 13.20 -8.60 -10.21
CA VAL A 300 12.31 -7.87 -9.30
C VAL A 300 11.00 -8.62 -9.11
N LEU A 301 10.40 -9.11 -10.20
CA LEU A 301 9.17 -9.90 -10.12
C LEU A 301 9.37 -11.21 -9.35
N GLN A 302 10.47 -11.93 -9.58
CA GLN A 302 10.75 -13.18 -8.88
C GLN A 302 10.97 -12.96 -7.38
N GLN A 303 11.79 -11.98 -6.99
CA GLN A 303 12.03 -11.68 -5.57
C GLN A 303 10.79 -11.11 -4.88
N SER A 304 9.85 -10.50 -5.61
CA SER A 304 8.54 -10.11 -5.06
C SER A 304 7.69 -11.29 -4.59
N ILE A 305 7.98 -12.50 -5.10
CA ILE A 305 7.31 -13.75 -4.77
C ILE A 305 8.14 -14.51 -3.72
N ASP A 306 9.44 -14.67 -3.96
CA ASP A 306 10.31 -15.51 -3.12
C ASP A 306 10.48 -14.98 -1.68
N LEU A 307 10.43 -13.66 -1.50
CA LEU A 307 10.62 -13.00 -0.20
C LEU A 307 9.30 -12.76 0.55
N ALA A 308 8.16 -13.10 -0.04
CA ALA A 308 6.87 -12.74 0.52
C ALA A 308 6.56 -13.50 1.81
N TYR A 309 6.28 -12.75 2.87
CA TYR A 309 5.54 -13.27 4.01
C TYR A 309 4.04 -13.24 3.69
N HIS A 310 3.40 -14.40 3.67
CA HIS A 310 1.99 -14.54 3.33
C HIS A 310 1.11 -14.47 4.59
N HIS A 311 0.56 -13.29 4.89
CA HIS A 311 -0.22 -13.12 6.12
C HIS A 311 -1.51 -13.94 6.11
N GLN A 312 -1.55 -14.98 6.95
CA GLN A 312 -2.71 -15.84 7.18
C GLN A 312 -3.74 -15.13 8.07
N TRP A 313 -4.73 -14.52 7.44
CA TRP A 313 -5.76 -13.72 8.12
C TRP A 313 -6.61 -14.51 9.11
N LYS A 314 -6.95 -13.86 10.23
CA LYS A 314 -8.08 -14.23 11.08
C LYS A 314 -9.12 -13.12 11.08
N GLU A 315 -10.39 -13.49 11.24
CA GLU A 315 -11.45 -12.50 11.40
C GLU A 315 -11.19 -11.58 12.60
N GLY A 316 -11.33 -10.27 12.37
CA GLY A 316 -11.02 -9.23 13.34
C GLY A 316 -9.55 -8.76 13.34
N ASP A 317 -8.65 -9.40 12.59
CA ASP A 317 -7.26 -8.96 12.48
C ASP A 317 -7.19 -7.54 11.88
N ILE A 318 -6.32 -6.70 12.45
CA ILE A 318 -5.91 -5.40 11.90
C ILE A 318 -4.41 -5.46 11.65
N ALA A 319 -3.99 -5.48 10.39
CA ALA A 319 -2.60 -5.31 10.01
C ALA A 319 -2.32 -3.83 9.72
N ILE A 320 -1.25 -3.31 10.30
CA ILE A 320 -0.80 -1.92 10.16
C ILE A 320 0.57 -1.97 9.49
N VAL A 321 0.74 -1.24 8.41
CA VAL A 321 1.90 -1.36 7.51
C VAL A 321 2.51 0.02 7.28
N ASP A 322 3.82 0.15 7.53
CA ASP A 322 4.63 1.28 7.09
C ASP A 322 4.83 1.15 5.57
N ASN A 323 4.12 1.99 4.84
CA ASN A 323 4.08 1.95 3.37
C ASN A 323 5.44 2.25 2.73
N TYR A 324 6.40 2.87 3.45
CA TYR A 324 7.76 3.06 2.92
C TYR A 324 8.60 1.79 3.01
N GLN A 325 8.52 1.11 4.15
CA GLN A 325 9.34 -0.07 4.42
C GLN A 325 8.75 -1.32 3.80
N VAL A 326 7.45 -1.37 3.52
CA VAL A 326 6.77 -2.63 3.22
C VAL A 326 5.93 -2.51 1.98
N SER A 327 6.24 -3.33 0.98
CA SER A 327 5.33 -3.56 -0.15
C SER A 327 4.31 -4.64 0.20
N HIS A 328 3.16 -4.59 -0.45
CA HIS A 328 2.12 -5.61 -0.32
C HIS A 328 1.61 -6.09 -1.68
N GLY A 329 1.00 -7.26 -1.68
CA GLY A 329 0.30 -7.85 -2.81
C GLY A 329 -1.04 -8.48 -2.39
N ARG A 330 -1.56 -9.37 -3.23
CA ARG A 330 -2.79 -10.12 -2.96
C ARG A 330 -2.71 -11.47 -3.67
N ASP A 331 -2.83 -12.55 -2.91
CA ASP A 331 -2.90 -13.89 -3.50
C ASP A 331 -4.31 -14.21 -4.01
N PRO A 332 -4.43 -15.10 -5.00
CA PRO A 332 -5.72 -15.60 -5.45
C PRO A 332 -6.48 -16.32 -4.33
N TRP A 333 -7.81 -16.35 -4.41
CA TRP A 333 -8.63 -17.09 -3.43
C TRP A 333 -9.92 -17.67 -4.00
N LYS A 334 -10.50 -18.58 -3.23
CA LYS A 334 -11.86 -19.09 -3.40
C LYS A 334 -12.60 -19.03 -2.07
N GLY A 335 -13.85 -18.61 -2.08
CA GLY A 335 -14.67 -18.49 -0.87
C GLY A 335 -14.95 -17.03 -0.47
N ASP A 336 -15.47 -16.84 0.74
CA ASP A 336 -15.92 -15.56 1.26
C ASP A 336 -14.79 -14.86 2.02
N ARG A 337 -14.26 -13.80 1.41
CA ARG A 337 -13.16 -13.00 1.95
C ARG A 337 -13.51 -11.53 1.88
N LYS A 338 -13.52 -10.85 3.03
CA LYS A 338 -13.76 -9.41 3.11
C LYS A 338 -12.63 -8.75 3.89
N LEU A 339 -11.74 -8.11 3.14
CA LEU A 339 -10.74 -7.22 3.68
C LEU A 339 -11.11 -5.78 3.35
N LEU A 340 -10.97 -4.92 4.34
CA LEU A 340 -11.13 -3.48 4.22
C LEU A 340 -9.76 -2.82 4.31
N VAL A 341 -9.65 -1.61 3.80
CA VAL A 341 -8.45 -0.80 3.85
C VAL A 341 -8.78 0.60 4.36
N SER A 342 -7.84 1.16 5.12
CA SER A 342 -7.74 2.59 5.41
C SER A 342 -6.32 3.06 5.13
N MET A 343 -6.16 4.30 4.70
CA MET A 343 -4.87 4.90 4.37
C MET A 343 -4.71 6.18 5.16
N TRP A 344 -3.56 6.36 5.79
CA TRP A 344 -3.28 7.46 6.71
C TRP A 344 -1.94 8.10 6.37
N ASP A 345 -1.81 9.39 6.67
CA ASP A 345 -0.62 10.18 6.41
C ASP A 345 -0.26 11.08 7.59
N GLN A 346 1.03 11.34 7.76
CA GLN A 346 1.53 12.26 8.79
C GLN A 346 1.70 13.67 8.22
N LYS A 347 1.13 14.64 8.92
CA LYS A 347 1.31 16.04 8.58
C LYS A 347 2.78 16.44 8.76
N ASN A 348 3.43 16.86 7.68
CA ASN A 348 4.87 17.17 7.62
C ASN A 348 5.79 15.95 7.81
N LYS A 349 5.39 14.78 7.31
CA LYS A 349 6.29 13.60 7.32
C LYS A 349 7.67 13.92 6.73
N PRO A 350 8.75 13.31 7.26
CA PRO A 350 10.02 13.35 6.57
C PRO A 350 9.89 12.62 5.23
N GLU A 351 10.24 13.30 4.14
CA GLU A 351 10.47 12.60 2.88
C GLU A 351 11.83 11.87 2.99
N TYR A 352 11.81 10.56 2.80
CA TYR A 352 13.06 9.81 2.73
C TYR A 352 13.78 10.18 1.44
N GLU A 353 15.00 10.69 1.60
CA GLU A 353 15.86 11.06 0.49
C GLU A 353 16.03 9.87 -0.48
N PRO A 354 16.12 10.12 -1.80
CA PRO A 354 16.57 9.10 -2.73
C PRO A 354 17.89 8.48 -2.24
N TRP A 355 17.97 7.16 -2.27
CA TRP A 355 19.24 6.50 -1.99
C TRP A 355 20.24 6.77 -3.11
N VAL A 356 21.49 6.97 -2.75
CA VAL A 356 22.63 7.06 -3.65
C VAL A 356 23.67 6.09 -3.11
N ARG A 357 24.30 5.31 -4.00
CA ARG A 357 25.28 4.30 -3.58
C ARG A 357 26.53 4.92 -2.96
#